data_AF-A0A9P0NTW5-F1
#
_entry.id   AF-A0A9P0NTW5-F1
#
_cell.length_a   1.000
_cell.length_b   1.000
_cell.length_c   1.000
_cell.angle_alpha   90.00
_cell.angle_beta   90.00
_cell.angle_gamma   90.00
#
_symmetry.space_group_name_H-M   'P 1'
#
loop_
_entity.id
_entity.type
_entity.pdbx_description
1 polymer ?
#
loop_
_entity_poly.entity_id
_entity_poly.type
_entity_poly.pdbx_seq_one_letter_code
_entity_poly.pdbx_strand_id
1 'polypeptide(L)' 'MQIDAILPVIAELLIEVTSIENYMKVNLDQLYFNHTIEELIGTLITPVKQHLRQIKADCETQLTFGCRVRGYKKLDL' A
#
# COMPACT_ATOMS: atom_id res chain seq x y z
N MET A 1 -17.03 6.16 -1.18
CA MET A 1 -16.08 6.24 -0.05
C MET A 1 -15.18 7.45 -0.29
N GLN A 2 -14.91 8.32 0.70
CA GLN A 2 -14.05 9.49 0.51
C GLN A 2 -12.57 9.08 0.51
N ILE A 3 -11.79 9.56 -0.45
CA ILE A 3 -10.36 9.22 -0.61
C ILE A 3 -9.55 9.62 0.64
N ASP A 4 -9.91 10.75 1.26
CA ASP A 4 -9.32 11.20 2.53
C ASP A 4 -9.44 10.16 3.65
N ALA A 5 -10.55 9.40 3.67
CA ALA A 5 -10.81 8.38 4.68
C ALA A 5 -10.14 7.04 4.36
N ILE A 6 -9.84 6.74 3.08
CA ILE A 6 -9.23 5.46 2.69
C ILE A 6 -7.70 5.50 2.77
N LEU A 7 -7.09 6.67 2.60
CA LEU A 7 -5.64 6.84 2.67
C LEU A 7 -5.01 6.35 3.99
N PRO A 8 -5.53 6.69 5.19
CA PRO A 8 -5.00 6.16 6.44
C PRO A 8 -5.16 4.63 6.53
N VAL A 9 -6.27 4.07 6.05
CA VAL A 9 -6.51 2.62 6.03
C VAL A 9 -5.47 1.90 5.16
N ILE A 10 -5.13 2.45 3.99
CA ILE A 10 -4.08 1.87 3.12
C ILE A 10 -2.71 1.94 3.81
N ALA A 11 -2.43 3.02 4.54
CA ALA A 11 -1.18 3.15 5.30
C ALA A 11 -1.10 2.11 6.44
N GLU A 12 -2.20 1.89 7.17
CA GLU A 12 -2.30 0.84 8.18
C GLU A 12 -2.10 -0.56 7.57
N LEU A 13 -2.77 -0.85 6.45
CA LEU A 13 -2.58 -2.13 5.74
C LEU A 13 -1.12 -2.36 5.31
N LEU A 14 -0.40 -1.32 4.87
CA LEU A 14 1.03 -1.44 4.55
C LEU A 14 1.89 -1.80 5.77
N ILE A 15 1.53 -1.29 6.95
CA ILE A 15 2.19 -1.63 8.22
C ILE A 15 1.90 -3.09 8.56
N GLU A 16 0.64 -3.52 8.52
CA GLU A 16 0.23 -4.88 8.83
C GLU A 16 0.87 -5.91 7.88
N VAL A 17 0.89 -5.65 6.58
CA VAL A 17 1.55 -6.54 5.61
C VAL A 17 3.06 -6.61 5.85
N THR A 18 3.69 -5.51 6.28
CA THR A 18 5.11 -5.53 6.67
C THR A 18 5.34 -6.32 7.95
N SER A 19 4.41 -6.26 8.90
CA SER A 19 4.44 -7.08 10.12
C SER A 19 4.36 -8.57 9.77
N ILE A 20 3.46 -8.95 8.86
CA ILE A 20 3.35 -10.33 8.34
C ILE A 20 4.64 -10.79 7.68
N GLU A 21 5.26 -9.95 6.83
CA GLU A 21 6.54 -10.25 6.20
C GLU A 21 7.62 -10.60 7.24
N ASN A 22 7.74 -9.76 8.28
CA ASN A 22 8.73 -9.94 9.34
C ASN A 22 8.43 -11.19 10.17
N TYR A 23 7.16 -11.43 10.51
CA TYR A 23 6.74 -12.63 11.21
C TYR A 23 7.08 -13.89 10.41
N MET A 24 6.81 -13.90 9.10
CA MET A 24 7.15 -15.01 8.22
C MET A 24 8.66 -15.24 8.18
N LYS A 25 9.47 -14.18 8.00
CA LYS A 25 10.94 -14.30 8.00
C LYS A 25 11.44 -14.96 9.29
N VAL A 26 11.03 -14.45 10.45
CA VAL A 26 11.49 -14.95 11.75
C VAL A 26 11.09 -16.41 12.00
N ASN A 27 9.85 -16.78 11.66
CA ASN A 27 9.34 -18.12 11.97
C ASN A 27 9.74 -19.17 10.93
N LEU A 28 9.96 -18.78 9.68
CA LEU A 28 10.34 -19.71 8.62
C LEU A 28 11.84 -19.96 8.55
N ASP A 29 12.68 -19.05 9.04
CA ASP A 29 14.15 -19.19 9.07
C ASP A 29 14.62 -20.43 9.84
N GLN A 30 13.80 -20.92 10.78
CA GLN A 30 14.08 -22.15 11.54
C GLN A 30 13.74 -23.44 10.76
N LEU A 31 13.00 -23.34 9.66
CA LEU A 31 12.39 -24.48 8.96
C LEU A 31 12.85 -24.59 7.50
N TYR A 32 13.15 -23.47 6.86
CA TYR A 32 13.46 -23.39 5.43
C TYR A 32 14.77 -22.66 5.20
N PHE A 33 15.41 -22.92 4.06
CA PHE A 33 16.54 -22.12 3.62
C PHE A 33 16.09 -20.72 3.21
N ASN A 34 16.97 -19.74 3.42
CA ASN A 34 16.71 -18.34 3.09
C ASN A 34 16.20 -18.12 1.66
N HIS A 35 16.74 -18.81 0.66
CA HIS A 35 16.29 -18.67 -0.73
C HIS A 35 14.81 -19.04 -0.92
N THR A 36 14.31 -20.07 -0.22
CA THR A 36 12.90 -20.46 -0.26
C THR A 36 12.00 -19.41 0.39
N ILE A 37 12.48 -18.82 1.50
CA ILE A 37 11.75 -17.77 2.22
C ILE A 37 11.69 -16.50 1.36
N GLU A 38 12.80 -16.13 0.72
CA GLU A 38 12.87 -15.00 -0.21
C GLU A 38 11.97 -15.20 -1.43
N GLU A 39 11.94 -16.40 -2.00
CA GLU A 39 11.04 -16.73 -3.11
C GLU A 39 9.57 -16.63 -2.69
N LEU A 40 9.20 -17.15 -1.52
CA LEU A 40 7.85 -17.09 -0.97
C LEU A 40 7.41 -15.62 -0.74
N ILE A 41 8.27 -14.81 -0.13
CA ILE A 41 8.03 -13.40 0.14
C ILE A 41 7.97 -12.60 -1.17
N GLY A 42 8.87 -12.90 -2.11
CA GLY A 42 8.91 -12.32 -3.45
C GLY A 42 7.63 -12.60 -4.23
N THR A 43 7.08 -13.81 -4.10
CA THR A 43 5.87 -14.24 -4.82
C THR A 43 4.58 -13.76 -4.17
N LEU A 44 4.48 -13.81 -2.84
CA LEU A 44 3.20 -13.61 -2.14
C LEU A 44 3.07 -12.22 -1.50
N ILE A 45 4.14 -11.71 -0.88
CA ILE A 45 4.06 -10.49 -0.05
C ILE A 45 4.44 -9.24 -0.85
N THR A 46 5.52 -9.35 -1.64
CA THR A 46 6.05 -8.22 -2.41
C THR A 46 5.01 -7.61 -3.35
N PRO A 47 4.23 -8.39 -4.13
CA PRO A 47 3.21 -7.83 -5.01
C PRO A 47 2.15 -7.06 -4.22
N VAL A 48 1.67 -7.60 -3.09
CA VAL A 48 0.66 -6.93 -2.26
C VAL A 48 1.17 -5.57 -1.76
N LYS A 49 2.42 -5.51 -1.26
CA LYS A 49 3.02 -4.25 -0.82
C LYS A 49 3.17 -3.24 -1.96
N GLN A 50 3.56 -3.70 -3.15
CA GLN A 50 3.68 -2.84 -4.34
C GLN A 50 2.32 -2.27 -4.75
N HIS A 51 1.28 -3.09 -4.78
CA HIS A 51 -0.07 -2.64 -5.12
C HIS A 51 -0.60 -1.64 -4.08
N LEU A 52 -0.43 -1.91 -2.79
CA LEU A 52 -0.83 -0.97 -1.73
C LEU A 52 -0.08 0.37 -1.81
N ARG A 53 1.23 0.35 -2.12
CA ARG A 53 2.02 1.57 -2.34
C ARG A 53 1.52 2.36 -3.55
N GLN A 54 1.17 1.67 -4.64
CA GLN A 54 0.61 2.31 -5.83
C GLN A 54 -0.72 2.98 -5.50
N ILE A 55 -1.65 2.26 -4.85
CA ILE A 55 -2.96 2.80 -4.47
C ILE A 55 -2.79 4.00 -3.52
N LYS A 56 -1.86 3.95 -2.57
CA LYS A 56 -1.53 5.09 -1.69
C LYS A 56 -1.09 6.30 -2.49
N ALA A 57 -0.14 6.12 -3.42
CA ALA A 57 0.37 7.19 -4.27
C ALA A 57 -0.74 7.77 -5.18
N ASP A 58 -1.62 6.93 -5.71
CA ASP A 58 -2.76 7.36 -6.52
C ASP A 58 -3.75 8.18 -5.69
N CYS A 59 -4.01 7.76 -4.44
CA CYS A 59 -4.84 8.53 -3.50
C CYS A 59 -4.22 9.89 -3.20
N GLU A 60 -2.93 9.94 -2.84
CA GLU A 60 -2.21 11.20 -2.56
C GLU A 60 -2.20 12.14 -3.78
N THR A 61 -2.04 11.56 -4.97
CA THR A 61 -2.10 12.29 -6.25
C THR A 61 -3.50 12.87 -6.47
N GLN A 62 -4.55 12.07 -6.27
CA GLN A 62 -5.94 12.52 -6.39
C GLN A 62 -6.32 13.57 -5.35
N LEU A 63 -5.80 13.50 -4.12
CA LEU A 63 -6.00 14.55 -3.12
C LEU A 63 -5.30 15.85 -3.53
N THR A 64 -4.08 15.74 -4.05
CA THR A 64 -3.31 16.89 -4.54
C THR A 64 -4.02 17.59 -5.71
N PHE A 65 -4.58 16.83 -6.66
CA PHE A 65 -5.34 17.40 -7.79
C PHE A 65 -6.77 17.81 -7.41
N GLY A 66 -7.45 17.06 -6.56
CA GLY A 66 -8.80 17.35 -6.08
C GLY A 66 -8.88 18.63 -5.24
N CYS A 67 -7.83 18.94 -4.48
CA CYS A 67 -7.66 20.24 -3.82
C CYS A 67 -7.49 21.40 -4.81
N ARG A 68 -6.99 21.16 -6.04
CA ARG A 68 -6.89 22.20 -7.09
C ARG A 68 -8.20 22.41 -7.84
N VAL A 69 -9.06 21.40 -7.94
CA VAL A 69 -10.36 21.49 -8.66
C VAL A 69 -11.50 21.92 -7.74
N ARG A 70 -11.43 21.69 -6.42
CA ARG A 70 -12.45 22.16 -5.44
C ARG A 70 -12.56 23.69 -5.31
N GLY A 71 -11.67 24.46 -5.95
CA GLY A 71 -11.71 25.93 -6.00
C GLY A 71 -12.21 26.54 -7.32
N TYR A 72 -12.44 25.74 -8.37
CA TYR A 72 -13.01 26.27 -9.61
C TYR A 72 -14.54 26.26 -9.50
N LYS A 73 -15.10 27.43 -9.17
CA LYS A 73 -16.47 27.77 -9.56
C LYS A 73 -16.67 27.34 -11.00
N LYS A 74 -17.83 26.73 -11.29
CA LYS A 74 -18.31 26.49 -12.67
C LYS A 74 -18.00 27.74 -13.50
N LEU A 75 -17.18 27.57 -14.54
CA LEU A 75 -17.25 28.45 -15.68
C LEU A 75 -18.57 28.08 -16.36
N ASP A 76 -19.61 28.85 -16.06
CA ASP A 76 -20.78 28.93 -16.92
C ASP A 76 -20.29 29.56 -18.23
N LEU A 77 -20.19 28.72 -19.27
CA LEU A 77 -20.16 29.11 -20.68
C LEU A 77 -21.33 28.42 -21.37
#